data_AF-A0A961HI59-F1
#
_entry.id   AF-A0A961HI59-F1
#
_cell.length_a   1.000
_cell.length_b   1.000
_cell.length_c   1.000
_cell.angle_alpha   90.00
_cell.angle_beta   90.00
_cell.angle_gamma   90.00
#
_symmetry.space_group_name_H-M   'P 1'
#
loop_
_entity.id
_entity.type
_entity.pdbx_description
1 polymer ?
#
loop_
_entity_poly.entity_id
_entity_poly.type
_entity_poly.pdbx_seq_one_letter_code
_entity_poly.pdbx_strand_id
1 'polypeptide(L)'
;MTTAQTALHASYRLRPSWTPRYQPDVYVAASLDRLDGPVDGLHDPPVNLYWQPGRLDFADTDDIRRFYSSALTSTSTPAQLSQWINRDALVSQWRHLSLPPRVRRAWETLHPALREGTDTVDDFASIQDAILSVIAEHGFALAGGSALIDYDIVSRDTDDIDAFNNRWDAEAFIAAQAAVLDVCSDRGWDAAVVGNEDFRKQIAIGTGGDRPIVVDMVYYERSQDPEIRAGGGLRLIFSDVVGGKGVAVAESARGRDFDDLARIVSTDGWSLGRVEQAMTAIKYADKIPEFRTNLERFRTGEFDDDIRRSGFDPAFSHGVLD
;
A
#
# COMPACT_ATOMS: atom_id res chain seq x y z
N MET A 1 -20.73 55.82 -19.41
CA MET A 1 -20.93 54.38 -19.69
C MET A 1 -19.58 53.72 -19.56
N THR A 2 -19.28 53.23 -18.35
CA THR A 2 -17.94 52.77 -17.96
C THR A 2 -18.13 51.44 -17.26
N THR A 3 -18.40 50.41 -18.05
CA THR A 3 -18.67 49.05 -17.58
C THR A 3 -18.30 48.11 -18.71
N ALA A 4 -17.19 47.38 -18.53
CA ALA A 4 -16.83 46.11 -19.16
C ALA A 4 -15.32 46.02 -19.50
N GLN A 5 -14.43 46.37 -18.56
CA GLN A 5 -13.02 46.03 -18.73
C GLN A 5 -12.31 45.78 -17.40
N THR A 6 -12.87 44.87 -16.60
CA THR A 6 -12.14 44.22 -15.49
C THR A 6 -12.71 42.82 -15.26
N ALA A 7 -12.67 41.99 -16.30
CA ALA A 7 -12.95 40.55 -16.21
C ALA A 7 -11.98 39.75 -17.08
N LEU A 8 -10.71 40.17 -17.08
CA LEU A 8 -9.64 39.50 -17.80
C LEU A 8 -8.73 38.82 -16.76
N HIS A 9 -8.73 37.49 -16.80
CA HIS A 9 -7.85 36.56 -16.09
C HIS A 9 -8.18 36.21 -14.63
N ALA A 10 -9.35 35.63 -14.40
CA ALA A 10 -9.48 34.65 -13.30
C ALA A 10 -8.99 33.29 -13.81
N SER A 11 -7.70 33.00 -13.66
CA SER A 11 -7.14 31.66 -13.85
C SER A 11 -7.33 30.87 -12.55
N TYR A 12 -8.30 29.96 -12.53
CA TYR A 12 -8.40 28.97 -11.47
C TYR A 12 -7.25 27.97 -11.62
N ARG A 13 -6.28 28.02 -10.70
CA ARG A 13 -5.26 26.98 -10.59
C ARG A 13 -5.83 25.83 -9.77
N LEU A 14 -6.57 24.94 -10.42
CA LEU A 14 -6.86 23.61 -9.86
C LEU A 14 -5.55 22.82 -9.90
N ARG A 15 -4.76 22.88 -8.83
CA ARG A 15 -3.78 21.82 -8.56
C ARG A 15 -4.45 20.83 -7.62
N PRO A 16 -4.51 19.53 -7.95
CA PRO A 16 -4.56 18.51 -6.92
C PRO A 16 -3.41 18.76 -5.93
N SER A 17 -3.64 18.52 -4.64
CA SER A 17 -2.63 18.59 -3.56
C SER A 17 -1.48 17.59 -3.75
N TRP A 18 -1.56 16.71 -4.75
CA TRP A 18 -0.58 15.64 -4.96
C TRP A 18 -0.27 15.41 -6.46
N THR A 19 1.03 15.31 -6.77
CA THR A 19 1.57 14.71 -8.01
C THR A 19 2.94 14.12 -7.70
N PRO A 20 3.19 12.87 -8.11
CA PRO A 20 4.47 12.45 -8.65
C PRO A 20 4.38 12.53 -10.18
N ARG A 21 5.30 13.26 -10.83
CA ARG A 21 5.53 13.16 -12.28
C ARG A 21 6.63 12.14 -12.57
N TYR A 22 6.37 10.92 -12.14
CA TYR A 22 6.87 9.74 -12.84
C TYR A 22 5.89 8.59 -12.57
N GLN A 23 4.77 8.59 -13.28
CA GLN A 23 4.01 7.35 -13.43
C GLN A 23 4.69 6.61 -14.58
N PRO A 24 5.45 5.52 -14.34
CA PRO A 24 5.86 4.67 -15.44
C PRO A 24 4.59 4.19 -16.15
N ASP A 25 4.63 4.17 -17.49
CA ASP A 25 3.53 3.65 -18.30
C ASP A 25 3.16 2.25 -17.78
N VAL A 26 1.86 2.00 -17.57
CA VAL A 26 1.41 0.65 -17.28
C VAL A 26 1.41 -0.14 -18.59
N TYR A 27 2.32 -1.09 -18.70
CA TYR A 27 2.35 -2.00 -19.82
C TYR A 27 1.33 -3.12 -19.61
N VAL A 28 0.36 -3.18 -20.51
CA VAL A 28 -0.66 -4.23 -20.55
C VAL A 28 -0.50 -5.00 -21.86
N ALA A 29 -0.51 -6.33 -21.78
CA ALA A 29 -0.48 -7.15 -22.98
C ALA A 29 -1.72 -6.87 -23.84
N ALA A 30 -1.56 -6.67 -25.15
CA ALA A 30 -2.70 -6.41 -26.04
C ALA A 30 -3.67 -7.61 -26.16
N SER A 31 -3.19 -8.83 -25.88
CA SER A 31 -4.00 -10.04 -25.74
C SER A 31 -3.38 -10.93 -24.67
N LEU A 32 -4.23 -11.55 -23.86
CA LEU A 32 -3.81 -12.56 -22.88
C LEU A 32 -3.26 -13.82 -23.56
N ASP A 33 -3.63 -14.11 -24.81
CA ASP A 33 -3.19 -15.31 -25.54
C ASP A 33 -1.69 -15.30 -25.90
N ARG A 34 -0.98 -14.20 -25.63
CA ARG A 34 0.47 -14.06 -25.87
C ARG A 34 1.29 -14.19 -24.60
N LEU A 35 0.66 -14.60 -23.50
CA LEU A 35 1.26 -14.78 -22.19
C LEU A 35 1.56 -16.26 -22.00
N ASP A 36 2.79 -16.65 -22.36
CA ASP A 36 3.25 -18.04 -22.41
C ASP A 36 4.34 -18.31 -21.37
N GLY A 37 4.38 -17.51 -20.29
CA GLY A 37 5.36 -17.67 -19.23
C GLY A 37 5.29 -19.04 -18.53
N PRO A 38 6.33 -19.40 -17.78
CA PRO A 38 6.35 -20.65 -17.02
C PRO A 38 5.25 -20.66 -15.94
N VAL A 39 4.82 -21.86 -15.56
CA VAL A 39 3.84 -22.13 -14.50
C VAL A 39 4.28 -23.23 -13.53
N ASP A 40 5.47 -23.77 -13.74
CA ASP A 40 6.06 -24.82 -12.90
C ASP A 40 7.59 -24.69 -12.88
N GLY A 41 8.19 -25.34 -11.89
CA GLY A 41 9.64 -25.45 -11.76
C GLY A 41 10.29 -24.24 -11.11
N LEU A 42 11.58 -24.43 -10.77
CA LEU A 42 12.39 -23.45 -10.07
C LEU A 42 13.04 -22.47 -11.06
N HIS A 43 12.58 -21.22 -11.06
CA HIS A 43 13.08 -20.15 -11.93
C HIS A 43 13.77 -19.06 -11.11
N ASP A 44 14.79 -18.46 -11.70
CA ASP A 44 15.50 -17.29 -11.16
C ASP A 44 15.08 -16.07 -12.00
N PRO A 45 14.08 -15.28 -11.58
CA PRO A 45 13.54 -14.24 -12.43
C PRO A 45 14.51 -13.06 -12.55
N PRO A 46 14.40 -12.23 -13.60
CA PRO A 46 15.25 -11.07 -13.78
C PRO A 46 15.06 -10.10 -12.61
N VAL A 47 16.16 -9.56 -12.09
CA VAL A 47 16.16 -8.63 -10.94
C VAL A 47 15.23 -7.42 -11.13
N ASN A 48 15.01 -6.99 -12.37
CA ASN A 48 14.13 -5.87 -12.68
C ASN A 48 12.63 -6.23 -12.64
N LEU A 49 12.27 -7.52 -12.70
CA LEU A 49 10.90 -8.02 -12.57
C LEU A 49 10.63 -8.55 -11.17
N TYR A 50 11.66 -9.10 -10.53
CA TYR A 50 11.63 -9.59 -9.16
C TYR A 50 13.02 -9.43 -8.58
N TRP A 51 13.14 -8.45 -7.70
CA TRP A 51 14.43 -7.99 -7.23
C TRP A 51 14.98 -8.86 -6.07
N GLN A 52 14.14 -9.71 -5.46
CA GLN A 52 14.56 -10.62 -4.38
C GLN A 52 15.45 -11.75 -4.93
N PRO A 53 16.57 -12.08 -4.26
CA PRO A 53 17.44 -13.17 -4.68
C PRO A 53 16.82 -14.53 -4.34
N GLY A 54 16.94 -15.49 -5.26
CA GLY A 54 16.50 -16.87 -5.03
C GLY A 54 15.69 -17.42 -6.19
N ARG A 55 15.55 -18.74 -6.22
CA ARG A 55 14.66 -19.38 -7.18
C ARG A 55 13.26 -19.48 -6.59
N LEU A 56 12.28 -19.08 -7.37
CA LEU A 56 10.87 -19.28 -7.08
C LEU A 56 10.39 -20.56 -7.73
N ASP A 57 9.63 -21.37 -7.00
CA ASP A 57 8.91 -22.49 -7.59
C ASP A 57 7.60 -21.99 -8.17
N PHE A 58 7.48 -21.95 -9.49
CA PHE A 58 6.27 -21.43 -10.13
C PHE A 58 5.08 -22.37 -9.98
N ALA A 59 5.29 -23.62 -9.52
CA ALA A 59 4.22 -24.51 -9.12
C ALA A 59 3.65 -24.16 -7.73
N ASP A 60 4.40 -23.41 -6.92
CA ASP A 60 3.93 -22.88 -5.64
C ASP A 60 3.10 -21.60 -5.86
N THR A 61 1.91 -21.59 -5.27
CA THR A 61 0.92 -20.53 -5.51
C THR A 61 1.33 -19.19 -4.88
N ASP A 62 2.06 -19.21 -3.78
CA ASP A 62 2.51 -17.98 -3.11
C ASP A 62 3.74 -17.40 -3.81
N ASP A 63 4.63 -18.25 -4.33
CA ASP A 63 5.76 -17.82 -5.17
C ASP A 63 5.27 -17.16 -6.46
N ILE A 64 4.32 -17.77 -7.19
CA ILE A 64 3.81 -17.19 -8.44
C ILE A 64 3.01 -15.90 -8.21
N ARG A 65 2.26 -15.79 -7.10
CA ARG A 65 1.56 -14.55 -6.72
C ARG A 65 2.52 -13.42 -6.41
N ARG A 66 3.56 -13.69 -5.61
CA ARG A 66 4.62 -12.72 -5.30
C ARG A 66 5.32 -12.26 -6.56
N PHE A 67 5.67 -13.20 -7.44
CA PHE A 67 6.30 -12.88 -8.71
C PHE A 67 5.41 -12.01 -9.60
N TYR A 68 4.15 -12.40 -9.83
CA TYR A 68 3.25 -11.67 -10.74
C TYR A 68 2.91 -10.27 -10.20
N SER A 69 2.73 -10.13 -8.88
CA SER A 69 2.49 -8.83 -8.24
C SER A 69 3.66 -7.86 -8.48
N SER A 70 4.89 -8.35 -8.33
CA SER A 70 6.12 -7.59 -8.61
C SER A 70 6.29 -7.32 -10.11
N ALA A 71 6.16 -8.35 -10.94
CA ALA A 71 6.42 -8.29 -12.37
C ALA A 71 5.42 -7.39 -13.10
N LEU A 72 4.12 -7.49 -12.84
CA LEU A 72 3.11 -6.64 -13.49
C LEU A 72 3.24 -5.16 -13.09
N THR A 73 3.82 -4.89 -11.92
CA THR A 73 4.11 -3.53 -11.45
C THR A 73 5.39 -2.97 -12.09
N SER A 74 6.38 -3.83 -12.32
CA SER A 74 7.75 -3.42 -12.70
C SER A 74 8.06 -3.65 -14.17
N THR A 75 7.19 -4.34 -14.92
CA THR A 75 7.44 -4.67 -16.32
C THR A 75 7.44 -3.42 -17.18
N SER A 76 8.50 -3.27 -17.98
CA SER A 76 8.70 -2.13 -18.88
C SER A 76 8.61 -2.50 -20.36
N THR A 77 8.42 -3.78 -20.70
CA THR A 77 8.35 -4.24 -22.10
C THR A 77 7.33 -5.35 -22.34
N PRO A 78 6.67 -5.39 -23.53
CA PRO A 78 5.78 -6.49 -23.90
C PRO A 78 6.48 -7.87 -23.95
N ALA A 79 7.77 -7.90 -24.28
CA ALA A 79 8.54 -9.15 -24.33
C ALA A 79 8.69 -9.79 -22.94
N GLN A 80 8.88 -8.99 -21.89
CA GLN A 80 8.93 -9.48 -20.52
C GLN A 80 7.58 -10.06 -20.08
N LEU A 81 6.46 -9.42 -20.44
CA LEU A 81 5.13 -9.97 -20.14
C LEU A 81 4.95 -11.35 -20.80
N SER A 82 5.24 -11.46 -22.10
CA SER A 82 5.10 -12.73 -22.82
C SER A 82 6.02 -13.84 -22.33
N GLN A 83 7.22 -13.50 -21.85
CA GLN A 83 8.21 -14.48 -21.39
C GLN A 83 7.94 -14.99 -19.98
N TRP A 84 7.37 -14.16 -19.11
CA TRP A 84 7.32 -14.45 -17.66
C TRP A 84 5.92 -14.59 -17.09
N ILE A 85 4.90 -14.04 -17.76
CA ILE A 85 3.51 -14.13 -17.32
C ILE A 85 2.80 -15.16 -18.19
N ASN A 86 2.06 -16.06 -17.55
CA ASN A 86 1.23 -17.06 -18.19
C ASN A 86 -0.24 -16.64 -18.12
N ARG A 87 -0.99 -16.84 -19.21
CA ARG A 87 -2.41 -16.52 -19.29
C ARG A 87 -3.24 -17.16 -18.18
N ASP A 88 -3.20 -18.49 -18.09
CA ASP A 88 -4.14 -19.24 -17.25
C ASP A 88 -3.80 -19.05 -15.78
N ALA A 89 -2.50 -19.00 -15.44
CA ALA A 89 -2.06 -18.62 -14.10
C ALA A 89 -2.44 -17.19 -13.75
N LEU A 90 -2.29 -16.22 -14.68
CA LEU A 90 -2.67 -14.83 -14.44
C LEU A 90 -4.18 -14.71 -14.17
N VAL A 91 -5.00 -15.34 -15.00
CA VAL A 91 -6.46 -15.33 -14.83
C VAL A 91 -6.85 -16.00 -13.50
N SER A 92 -6.25 -17.15 -13.19
CA SER A 92 -6.50 -17.90 -11.96
C SER A 92 -6.10 -17.12 -10.70
N GLN A 93 -4.97 -16.41 -10.75
CA GLN A 93 -4.44 -15.69 -9.59
C GLN A 93 -4.84 -14.21 -9.53
N TRP A 94 -5.52 -13.67 -10.55
CA TRP A 94 -5.73 -12.23 -10.73
C TRP A 94 -6.24 -11.49 -9.48
N ARG A 95 -7.21 -12.08 -8.78
CA ARG A 95 -7.79 -11.53 -7.55
C ARG A 95 -6.80 -11.54 -6.38
N HIS A 96 -5.94 -12.53 -6.33
CA HIS A 96 -4.93 -12.70 -5.29
C HIS A 96 -3.64 -11.92 -5.53
N LEU A 97 -3.51 -11.22 -6.67
CA LEU A 97 -2.33 -10.40 -6.95
C LEU A 97 -2.39 -9.07 -6.20
N SER A 98 -1.29 -8.72 -5.52
CA SER A 98 -1.11 -7.40 -4.91
C SER A 98 -0.66 -6.41 -5.99
N LEU A 99 -1.62 -5.74 -6.62
CA LEU A 99 -1.37 -4.80 -7.71
C LEU A 99 -1.72 -3.36 -7.32
N PRO A 100 -0.87 -2.38 -7.67
CA PRO A 100 -1.23 -0.96 -7.66
C PRO A 100 -2.61 -0.74 -8.33
N PRO A 101 -3.53 0.06 -7.75
CA PRO A 101 -4.85 0.30 -8.33
C PRO A 101 -4.81 0.73 -9.80
N ARG A 102 -3.78 1.51 -10.20
CA ARG A 102 -3.57 1.90 -11.59
C ARG A 102 -3.31 0.71 -12.52
N VAL A 103 -2.50 -0.25 -12.06
CA VAL A 103 -2.09 -1.43 -12.84
C VAL A 103 -3.30 -2.34 -12.99
N ARG A 104 -3.96 -2.66 -11.88
CA ARG A 104 -5.20 -3.44 -11.86
C ARG A 104 -6.25 -2.85 -12.80
N ARG A 105 -6.54 -1.55 -12.67
CA ARG A 105 -7.53 -0.87 -13.52
C ARG A 105 -7.14 -0.89 -15.00
N ALA A 106 -5.87 -0.67 -15.34
CA ALA A 106 -5.41 -0.68 -16.72
C ALA A 106 -5.59 -2.07 -17.36
N TRP A 107 -5.20 -3.13 -16.65
CA TRP A 107 -5.36 -4.51 -17.09
C TRP A 107 -6.84 -4.89 -17.25
N GLU A 108 -7.69 -4.58 -16.27
CA GLU A 108 -9.12 -4.89 -16.35
C GLU A 108 -9.88 -4.05 -17.39
N THR A 109 -9.36 -2.87 -17.74
CA THR A 109 -9.95 -2.04 -18.81
C THR A 109 -9.70 -2.68 -20.17
N LEU A 110 -8.53 -3.29 -20.37
CA LEU A 110 -8.20 -3.98 -21.62
C LEU A 110 -8.67 -5.45 -21.64
N HIS A 111 -8.77 -6.09 -20.47
CA HIS A 111 -9.16 -7.49 -20.30
C HIS A 111 -10.31 -7.63 -19.29
N PRO A 112 -11.57 -7.33 -19.70
CA PRO A 112 -12.72 -7.39 -18.79
C PRO A 112 -12.95 -8.76 -18.13
N ALA A 113 -12.52 -9.86 -18.76
CA ALA A 113 -12.64 -11.21 -18.22
C ALA A 113 -11.91 -11.40 -16.87
N LEU A 114 -10.91 -10.57 -16.57
CA LEU A 114 -10.22 -10.58 -15.28
C LEU A 114 -11.13 -10.09 -14.12
N ARG A 115 -12.22 -9.36 -14.40
CA ARG A 115 -13.22 -8.96 -13.40
C ARG A 115 -14.27 -10.04 -13.11
N GLU A 116 -14.61 -10.83 -14.13
CA GLU A 116 -15.79 -11.71 -14.11
C GLU A 116 -15.48 -13.13 -13.61
N GLY A 117 -14.21 -13.54 -13.59
CA GLY A 117 -13.81 -14.85 -13.05
C GLY A 117 -13.69 -14.87 -11.52
N THR A 118 -14.53 -15.67 -10.86
CA THR A 118 -14.30 -16.55 -9.69
C THR A 118 -15.40 -16.51 -8.62
N ASP A 119 -15.84 -17.71 -8.23
CA ASP A 119 -16.67 -18.00 -7.06
C ASP A 119 -15.87 -17.80 -5.75
N THR A 120 -16.54 -17.13 -4.81
CA THR A 120 -16.31 -16.83 -3.38
C THR A 120 -15.07 -17.38 -2.64
N VAL A 121 -13.96 -16.64 -2.69
CA VAL A 121 -13.13 -16.28 -1.51
C VAL A 121 -12.76 -14.81 -1.69
N ASP A 122 -13.11 -13.94 -0.74
CA ASP A 122 -12.74 -12.52 -0.81
C ASP A 122 -11.22 -12.36 -0.62
N ASP A 123 -10.58 -11.62 -1.54
CA ASP A 123 -9.16 -11.28 -1.44
C ASP A 123 -8.93 -10.10 -0.46
N PHE A 124 -7.66 -9.84 -0.11
CA PHE A 124 -7.29 -8.75 0.80
C PHE A 124 -7.86 -7.40 0.37
N ALA A 125 -7.89 -7.11 -0.93
CA ALA A 125 -8.37 -5.83 -1.45
C ALA A 125 -9.89 -5.70 -1.27
N SER A 126 -10.67 -6.76 -1.54
CA SER A 126 -12.12 -6.82 -1.29
C SER A 126 -12.44 -6.61 0.19
N ILE A 127 -11.68 -7.27 1.08
CA ILE A 127 -11.82 -7.12 2.54
C ILE A 127 -11.50 -5.68 2.95
N GLN A 128 -10.37 -5.14 2.50
CA GLN A 128 -9.97 -3.77 2.78
C GLN A 128 -11.03 -2.75 2.31
N ASP A 129 -11.55 -2.90 1.09
CA ASP A 129 -12.58 -2.00 0.53
C ASP A 129 -13.89 -2.05 1.32
N ALA A 130 -14.35 -3.25 1.68
CA ALA A 130 -15.56 -3.42 2.49
C ALA A 130 -15.41 -2.79 3.88
N ILE A 131 -14.28 -3.09 4.55
CA ILE A 131 -13.97 -2.61 5.91
C ILE A 131 -13.83 -1.09 5.92
N LEU A 132 -13.00 -0.53 5.05
CA LEU A 132 -12.76 0.92 5.01
C LEU A 132 -14.02 1.71 4.63
N SER A 133 -14.93 1.12 3.85
CA SER A 133 -16.19 1.76 3.49
C SER A 133 -17.12 1.93 4.70
N VAL A 134 -17.25 0.91 5.57
CA VAL A 134 -18.14 0.98 6.73
C VAL A 134 -17.57 1.85 7.86
N ILE A 135 -16.25 1.92 8.02
CA ILE A 135 -15.64 2.73 9.10
C ILE A 135 -15.41 4.20 8.71
N ALA A 136 -15.63 4.57 7.45
CA ALA A 136 -15.41 5.92 6.95
C ALA A 136 -16.33 6.96 7.61
N GLU A 137 -17.59 6.61 7.90
CA GLU A 137 -18.52 7.52 8.57
C GLU A 137 -18.08 7.86 10.01
N HIS A 138 -17.33 6.96 10.64
CA HIS A 138 -16.73 7.15 11.96
C HIS A 138 -15.42 7.96 11.91
N GLY A 139 -14.92 8.29 10.71
CA GLY A 139 -13.76 9.15 10.49
C GLY A 139 -12.41 8.43 10.41
N PHE A 140 -12.42 7.09 10.37
CA PHE A 140 -11.24 6.26 10.17
C PHE A 140 -10.77 6.32 8.72
N ALA A 141 -9.46 6.38 8.52
CA ALA A 141 -8.85 6.45 7.20
C ALA A 141 -7.65 5.51 7.08
N LEU A 142 -7.49 4.89 5.91
CA LEU A 142 -6.38 4.00 5.60
C LEU A 142 -5.03 4.70 5.81
N ALA A 143 -4.13 4.03 6.52
CA ALA A 143 -2.81 4.50 6.91
C ALA A 143 -1.73 3.42 6.62
N GLY A 144 -0.53 3.64 7.17
CA GLY A 144 0.52 2.63 7.21
C GLY A 144 1.02 2.16 5.84
N GLY A 145 1.41 0.89 5.76
CA GLY A 145 1.94 0.28 4.53
C GLY A 145 0.88 0.19 3.43
N SER A 146 -0.35 -0.13 3.79
CA SER A 146 -1.48 -0.25 2.86
C SER A 146 -1.82 1.09 2.19
N ALA A 147 -1.68 2.22 2.89
CA ALA A 147 -1.79 3.53 2.26
C ALA A 147 -0.65 3.82 1.27
N LEU A 148 0.59 3.38 1.55
CA LEU A 148 1.70 3.52 0.59
C LEU A 148 1.47 2.69 -0.68
N ILE A 149 0.86 1.51 -0.55
CA ILE A 149 0.43 0.69 -1.70
C ILE A 149 -0.66 1.43 -2.50
N ASP A 150 -1.65 2.02 -1.82
CA ASP A 150 -2.74 2.78 -2.44
C ASP A 150 -2.24 4.08 -3.13
N TYR A 151 -1.12 4.64 -2.68
CA TYR A 151 -0.38 5.74 -3.33
C TYR A 151 0.62 5.28 -4.41
N ASP A 152 0.73 3.98 -4.67
CA ASP A 152 1.69 3.34 -5.56
C ASP A 152 3.18 3.64 -5.23
N ILE A 153 3.50 3.87 -3.96
CA ILE A 153 4.88 4.12 -3.50
C ILE A 153 5.66 2.82 -3.32
N VAL A 154 4.97 1.76 -2.87
CA VAL A 154 5.56 0.45 -2.61
C VAL A 154 4.72 -0.64 -3.28
N SER A 155 5.37 -1.77 -3.61
CA SER A 155 4.72 -2.98 -4.13
C SER A 155 5.18 -4.17 -3.31
N ARG A 156 4.41 -4.50 -2.26
CA ARG A 156 4.65 -5.63 -1.36
C ARG A 156 3.34 -6.12 -0.77
N ASP A 157 3.35 -7.32 -0.22
CA ASP A 157 2.21 -7.86 0.51
C ASP A 157 2.04 -7.14 1.86
N THR A 158 0.80 -7.14 2.34
CA THR A 158 0.41 -6.62 3.64
C THR A 158 -0.67 -7.51 4.23
N ASP A 159 -0.49 -7.89 5.48
CA ASP A 159 -1.47 -8.67 6.24
C ASP A 159 -2.32 -7.77 7.15
N ASP A 160 -2.01 -6.47 7.17
CA ASP A 160 -2.59 -5.49 8.10
C ASP A 160 -3.40 -4.42 7.35
N ILE A 161 -4.57 -4.08 7.89
CA ILE A 161 -5.37 -2.92 7.50
C ILE A 161 -5.24 -1.89 8.63
N ASP A 162 -4.33 -0.94 8.46
CA ASP A 162 -4.16 0.19 9.39
C ASP A 162 -5.22 1.27 9.10
N ALA A 163 -6.08 1.56 10.07
CA ALA A 163 -7.10 2.59 9.94
C ALA A 163 -7.01 3.59 11.10
N PHE A 164 -6.69 4.85 10.79
CA PHE A 164 -6.38 5.87 11.80
C PHE A 164 -7.49 6.90 11.95
N ASN A 165 -7.71 7.33 13.18
CA ASN A 165 -8.69 8.36 13.56
C ASN A 165 -8.04 9.38 14.51
N ASN A 166 -8.31 10.68 14.37
CA ASN A 166 -7.75 11.73 15.23
C ASN A 166 -8.76 12.31 16.22
N ARG A 167 -9.96 11.74 16.33
CA ARG A 167 -11.00 12.19 17.26
C ARG A 167 -10.80 11.51 18.61
N TRP A 168 -10.76 12.31 19.66
CA TRP A 168 -10.77 11.81 21.05
C TRP A 168 -12.20 11.39 21.44
N ASP A 169 -12.69 10.34 20.78
CA ASP A 169 -14.05 9.84 20.87
C ASP A 169 -14.06 8.32 20.89
N ALA A 170 -14.11 7.72 22.09
CA ALA A 170 -14.13 6.27 22.25
C ALA A 170 -15.42 5.62 21.69
N GLU A 171 -16.53 6.36 21.61
CA GLU A 171 -17.77 5.83 21.03
C GLU A 171 -17.61 5.60 19.52
N ALA A 172 -16.85 6.45 18.82
CA ALA A 172 -16.52 6.24 17.42
C ALA A 172 -15.71 4.95 17.19
N PHE A 173 -14.79 4.59 18.10
CA PHE A 173 -14.03 3.33 18.02
C PHE A 173 -14.92 2.11 18.27
N ILE A 174 -15.84 2.21 19.25
CA ILE A 174 -16.81 1.15 19.53
C ILE A 174 -17.75 0.94 18.35
N ALA A 175 -18.27 2.02 17.77
CA ALA A 175 -19.17 1.97 16.61
C ALA A 175 -18.45 1.40 15.37
N ALA A 176 -17.23 1.85 15.08
CA ALA A 176 -16.44 1.32 13.96
C ALA A 176 -16.12 -0.17 14.13
N GLN A 177 -15.81 -0.62 15.36
CA GLN A 177 -15.62 -2.04 15.66
C GLN A 177 -16.89 -2.86 15.41
N ALA A 178 -18.06 -2.36 15.85
CA ALA A 178 -19.33 -3.02 15.57
C ALA A 178 -19.59 -3.11 14.06
N ALA A 179 -19.39 -2.01 13.32
CA ALA A 179 -19.57 -1.97 11.87
C ALA A 179 -18.66 -2.97 11.13
N VAL A 180 -17.41 -3.14 11.58
CA VAL A 180 -16.51 -4.18 11.04
C VAL A 180 -17.04 -5.59 11.29
N LEU A 181 -17.47 -5.88 12.52
CA LEU A 181 -18.00 -7.20 12.85
C LEU A 181 -19.29 -7.50 12.08
N ASP A 182 -20.16 -6.51 11.89
CA ASP A 182 -21.39 -6.62 11.12
C ASP A 182 -21.08 -6.92 9.64
N VAL A 183 -20.17 -6.19 8.98
CA VAL A 183 -19.81 -6.46 7.57
C VAL A 183 -19.12 -7.81 7.40
N CYS A 184 -18.29 -8.24 8.38
CA CYS A 184 -17.71 -9.59 8.38
C CYS A 184 -18.79 -10.65 8.48
N SER A 185 -19.74 -10.50 9.41
CA SER A 185 -20.88 -11.42 9.59
C SER A 185 -21.74 -11.51 8.33
N ASP A 186 -22.09 -10.36 7.73
CA ASP A 186 -22.90 -10.29 6.51
C ASP A 186 -22.23 -10.99 5.32
N ARG A 187 -20.90 -10.98 5.26
CA ARG A 187 -20.11 -11.65 4.23
C ARG A 187 -19.66 -13.06 4.60
N GLY A 188 -19.98 -13.53 5.80
CA GLY A 188 -19.59 -14.86 6.29
C GLY A 188 -18.10 -15.01 6.58
N TRP A 189 -17.38 -13.91 6.82
CA TRP A 189 -15.97 -13.94 7.24
C TRP A 189 -15.87 -14.22 8.75
N ASP A 190 -14.99 -15.15 9.14
CA ASP A 190 -14.71 -15.41 10.55
C ASP A 190 -13.90 -14.25 11.13
N ALA A 191 -14.47 -13.50 12.06
CA ALA A 191 -13.84 -12.32 12.64
C ALA A 191 -13.84 -12.38 14.16
N ALA A 192 -12.68 -12.12 14.76
CA ALA A 192 -12.48 -12.12 16.20
C ALA A 192 -11.80 -10.84 16.67
N VAL A 193 -12.32 -10.27 17.76
CA VAL A 193 -11.65 -9.15 18.44
C VAL A 193 -10.42 -9.67 19.17
N VAL A 194 -9.25 -9.19 18.77
CA VAL A 194 -7.94 -9.59 19.34
C VAL A 194 -7.29 -8.49 20.17
N GLY A 195 -7.82 -7.27 20.11
CA GLY A 195 -7.41 -6.14 20.94
C GLY A 195 -8.56 -5.15 21.14
N ASN A 196 -8.73 -4.65 22.36
CA ASN A 196 -9.88 -3.83 22.73
C ASN A 196 -9.54 -2.80 23.82
N GLU A 197 -8.91 -1.71 23.39
CA GLU A 197 -8.63 -0.53 24.21
C GLU A 197 -9.50 0.65 23.74
N ASP A 198 -9.66 1.70 24.55
CA ASP A 198 -10.57 2.81 24.22
C ASP A 198 -10.21 3.49 22.89
N PHE A 199 -8.91 3.63 22.61
CA PHE A 199 -8.37 4.31 21.42
C PHE A 199 -7.56 3.37 20.50
N ARG A 200 -7.73 2.05 20.69
CA ARG A 200 -7.17 1.03 19.80
C ARG A 200 -8.06 -0.21 19.77
N LYS A 201 -8.54 -0.59 18.60
CA LYS A 201 -9.30 -1.82 18.38
C LYS A 201 -8.58 -2.68 17.36
N GLN A 202 -8.47 -3.97 17.63
CA GLN A 202 -7.87 -4.93 16.70
C GLN A 202 -8.82 -6.09 16.45
N ILE A 203 -9.02 -6.39 15.17
CA ILE A 203 -9.93 -7.44 14.71
C ILE A 203 -9.18 -8.31 13.72
N ALA A 204 -9.08 -9.60 14.01
CA ALA A 204 -8.51 -10.60 13.11
C ALA A 204 -9.62 -11.20 12.25
N ILE A 205 -9.43 -11.23 10.93
CA ILE A 205 -10.36 -11.78 9.94
C ILE A 205 -9.72 -12.99 9.26
N GLY A 206 -10.33 -14.16 9.42
CA GLY A 206 -9.93 -15.40 8.79
C GLY A 206 -10.29 -15.43 7.30
N THR A 207 -9.29 -15.65 6.46
CA THR A 207 -9.44 -15.73 4.98
C THR A 207 -9.26 -17.13 4.43
N GLY A 208 -9.13 -18.14 5.30
CA GLY A 208 -8.85 -19.53 4.91
C GLY A 208 -7.37 -19.83 4.60
N GLY A 209 -6.48 -18.82 4.65
CA GLY A 209 -5.01 -18.99 4.58
C GLY A 209 -4.35 -19.16 5.96
N ASP A 210 -3.02 -19.26 5.98
CA ASP A 210 -2.23 -19.54 7.19
C ASP A 210 -2.20 -18.39 8.22
N ARG A 211 -2.51 -17.15 7.82
CA ARG A 211 -2.52 -15.98 8.71
C ARG A 211 -3.77 -15.13 8.50
N PRO A 212 -4.44 -14.69 9.59
CA PRO A 212 -5.58 -13.80 9.47
C PRO A 212 -5.14 -12.38 9.06
N ILE A 213 -6.02 -11.67 8.37
CA ILE A 213 -5.87 -10.23 8.14
C ILE A 213 -6.20 -9.50 9.44
N VAL A 214 -5.33 -8.60 9.89
CA VAL A 214 -5.57 -7.81 11.10
C VAL A 214 -6.00 -6.40 10.73
N VAL A 215 -7.20 -6.01 11.14
CA VAL A 215 -7.65 -4.62 11.10
C VAL A 215 -7.20 -3.95 12.40
N ASP A 216 -6.29 -2.97 12.33
CA ASP A 216 -5.83 -2.18 13.47
C ASP A 216 -6.39 -0.76 13.37
N MET A 217 -7.36 -0.46 14.22
CA MET A 217 -8.01 0.84 14.31
C MET A 217 -7.42 1.63 15.46
N VAL A 218 -6.69 2.70 15.17
CA VAL A 218 -5.84 3.39 16.16
C VAL A 218 -6.14 4.88 16.21
N TYR A 219 -6.09 5.48 17.40
CA TYR A 219 -6.00 6.93 17.52
C TYR A 219 -4.64 7.41 17.04
N TYR A 220 -4.66 8.30 16.05
CA TYR A 220 -3.45 8.86 15.48
C TYR A 220 -3.71 10.30 15.02
N GLU A 221 -2.80 11.19 15.37
CA GLU A 221 -2.87 12.58 14.95
C GLU A 221 -2.66 12.71 13.44
N ARG A 222 -3.40 13.63 12.82
CA ARG A 222 -3.31 13.92 11.39
C ARG A 222 -3.37 15.42 11.16
N SER A 223 -2.70 15.91 10.13
CA SER A 223 -2.57 17.35 9.89
C SER A 223 -3.77 17.94 9.15
N GLN A 224 -4.50 17.11 8.39
CA GLN A 224 -5.66 17.52 7.61
C GLN A 224 -6.72 16.42 7.55
N ASP A 225 -7.88 16.76 6.96
CA ASP A 225 -8.90 15.76 6.67
C ASP A 225 -8.42 14.76 5.60
N PRO A 226 -8.82 13.48 5.71
CA PRO A 226 -8.41 12.43 4.78
C PRO A 226 -9.12 12.57 3.43
N GLU A 227 -8.54 11.91 2.42
CA GLU A 227 -9.07 11.86 1.06
C GLU A 227 -10.04 10.69 0.87
N ILE A 228 -11.00 10.84 -0.04
CA ILE A 228 -11.85 9.74 -0.48
C ILE A 228 -11.02 8.77 -1.32
N ARG A 229 -11.10 7.48 -1.01
CA ARG A 229 -10.41 6.42 -1.74
C ARG A 229 -11.21 5.93 -2.93
N ALA A 230 -10.52 5.56 -4.01
CA ALA A 230 -11.17 5.01 -5.21
C ALA A 230 -11.89 3.68 -4.95
N GLY A 231 -11.36 2.84 -4.05
CA GLY A 231 -11.98 1.58 -3.59
C GLY A 231 -13.06 1.76 -2.52
N GLY A 232 -13.45 3.00 -2.20
CA GLY A 232 -14.38 3.31 -1.11
C GLY A 232 -13.68 3.69 0.19
N GLY A 233 -14.42 4.35 1.08
CA GLY A 233 -13.89 4.83 2.35
C GLY A 233 -12.88 5.97 2.24
N LEU A 234 -12.06 6.14 3.28
CA LEU A 234 -11.11 7.24 3.45
C LEU A 234 -9.65 6.75 3.47
N ARG A 235 -8.71 7.61 3.09
CA ARG A 235 -7.25 7.40 3.20
C ARG A 235 -6.59 8.67 3.72
N LEU A 236 -5.62 8.55 4.60
CA LEU A 236 -4.81 9.70 5.03
C LEU A 236 -4.15 10.36 3.83
N ILE A 237 -4.01 11.69 3.86
CA ILE A 237 -3.24 12.40 2.85
C ILE A 237 -1.79 11.91 2.85
N PHE A 238 -1.13 11.97 1.71
CA PHE A 238 0.19 11.38 1.54
C PHE A 238 1.21 11.87 2.58
N SER A 239 1.19 13.17 2.92
CA SER A 239 2.10 13.72 3.92
C SER A 239 1.90 13.13 5.31
N ASP A 240 0.67 12.81 5.69
CA ASP A 240 0.39 12.23 7.01
C ASP A 240 0.82 10.76 7.05
N VAL A 241 0.66 10.03 5.94
CA VAL A 241 1.21 8.67 5.79
C VAL A 241 2.74 8.70 5.91
N VAL A 242 3.41 9.64 5.24
CA VAL A 242 4.86 9.81 5.34
C VAL A 242 5.30 10.18 6.75
N GLY A 243 4.59 11.09 7.42
CA GLY A 243 4.84 11.44 8.81
C GLY A 243 4.78 10.20 9.71
N GLY A 244 3.76 9.37 9.55
CA GLY A 244 3.61 8.12 10.28
C GLY A 244 4.74 7.12 10.03
N LYS A 245 5.28 7.06 8.81
CA LYS A 245 6.45 6.24 8.49
C LYS A 245 7.73 6.75 9.15
N GLY A 246 7.90 8.07 9.23
CA GLY A 246 8.97 8.67 10.03
C GLY A 246 8.87 8.31 11.52
N VAL A 247 7.65 8.32 12.08
CA VAL A 247 7.40 7.89 13.46
C VAL A 247 7.69 6.39 13.65
N ALA A 248 7.32 5.53 12.69
CA ALA A 248 7.65 4.10 12.74
C ALA A 248 9.17 3.86 12.78
N VAL A 249 9.97 4.61 12.01
CA VAL A 249 11.43 4.57 12.08
C VAL A 249 11.95 5.06 13.43
N ALA A 250 11.30 6.04 14.07
CA ALA A 250 11.66 6.49 15.41
C ALA A 250 11.36 5.42 16.48
N GLU A 251 10.20 4.77 16.43
CA GLU A 251 9.73 3.94 17.56
C GLU A 251 10.08 2.45 17.42
N SER A 252 9.93 1.91 16.21
CA SER A 252 10.10 0.48 15.95
C SER A 252 11.38 0.16 15.19
N ALA A 253 11.78 1.03 14.25
CA ALA A 253 12.97 0.87 13.41
C ALA A 253 13.10 -0.52 12.79
N ARG A 254 12.00 -1.07 12.25
CA ARG A 254 12.04 -2.37 11.56
C ARG A 254 12.66 -2.19 10.18
N GLY A 255 13.26 -3.24 9.63
CA GLY A 255 13.89 -3.20 8.31
C GLY A 255 12.97 -2.68 7.21
N ARG A 256 11.70 -3.11 7.21
CA ARG A 256 10.67 -2.60 6.28
C ARG A 256 10.41 -1.09 6.39
N ASP A 257 10.62 -0.49 7.56
CA ASP A 257 10.37 0.93 7.77
C ASP A 257 11.45 1.78 7.06
N PHE A 258 12.69 1.28 6.97
CA PHE A 258 13.76 1.92 6.21
C PHE A 258 13.58 1.78 4.69
N ASP A 259 13.14 0.62 4.18
CA ASP A 259 12.81 0.47 2.76
C ASP A 259 11.62 1.36 2.35
N ASP A 260 10.55 1.38 3.14
CA ASP A 260 9.40 2.27 2.94
C ASP A 260 9.87 3.75 2.95
N LEU A 261 10.76 4.14 3.87
CA LEU A 261 11.33 5.50 3.94
C LEU A 261 12.18 5.82 2.71
N ALA A 262 13.03 4.91 2.24
CA ALA A 262 13.83 5.10 1.04
C ALA A 262 12.97 5.30 -0.22
N ARG A 263 11.87 4.53 -0.36
CA ARG A 263 10.92 4.71 -1.47
C ARG A 263 10.17 6.04 -1.41
N ILE A 264 9.79 6.48 -0.20
CA ILE A 264 9.22 7.81 0.01
C ILE A 264 10.22 8.88 -0.42
N VAL A 265 11.47 8.83 0.05
CA VAL A 265 12.50 9.83 -0.27
C VAL A 265 12.88 9.82 -1.75
N SER A 266 12.77 8.68 -2.42
CA SER A 266 12.96 8.55 -3.88
C SER A 266 11.83 9.21 -4.70
N THR A 267 10.72 9.58 -4.06
CA THR A 267 9.59 10.23 -4.72
C THR A 267 9.87 11.71 -4.92
N ASP A 268 9.58 12.23 -6.13
CA ASP A 268 9.81 13.64 -6.48
C ASP A 268 9.28 14.60 -5.43
N GLY A 269 10.17 15.48 -4.98
CA GLY A 269 9.85 16.50 -3.99
C GLY A 269 9.80 15.99 -2.55
N TRP A 270 10.16 14.74 -2.27
CA TRP A 270 10.39 14.27 -0.89
C TRP A 270 11.87 14.25 -0.54
N SER A 271 12.14 14.43 0.75
CA SER A 271 13.47 14.38 1.34
C SER A 271 13.32 14.07 2.83
N LEU A 272 14.39 13.62 3.49
CA LEU A 272 14.38 13.40 4.95
C LEU A 272 13.89 14.65 5.72
N GLY A 273 14.29 15.85 5.29
CA GLY A 273 13.80 17.09 5.90
C GLY A 273 12.30 17.32 5.71
N ARG A 274 11.69 16.86 4.61
CA ARG A 274 10.22 16.89 4.45
C ARG A 274 9.52 15.80 5.25
N VAL A 275 10.16 14.66 5.48
CA VAL A 275 9.64 13.63 6.40
C VAL A 275 9.55 14.21 7.82
N GLU A 276 10.58 14.90 8.30
CA GLU A 276 10.55 15.58 9.60
C GLU A 276 9.47 16.68 9.71
N GLN A 277 9.27 17.44 8.63
CA GLN A 277 8.17 18.41 8.56
C GLN A 277 6.80 17.72 8.63
N ALA A 278 6.64 16.59 7.94
CA ALA A 278 5.44 15.77 8.02
C ALA A 278 5.21 15.23 9.45
N MET A 279 6.24 14.67 10.09
CA MET A 279 6.19 14.24 11.50
C MET A 279 5.76 15.38 12.44
N THR A 280 6.27 16.58 12.21
CA THR A 280 5.87 17.77 12.99
C THR A 280 4.40 18.12 12.75
N ALA A 281 3.94 18.06 11.50
CA ALA A 281 2.56 18.39 11.13
C ALA A 281 1.53 17.43 11.75
N ILE A 282 1.91 16.17 11.96
CA ILE A 282 1.10 15.18 12.70
C ILE A 282 1.39 15.19 14.22
N LYS A 283 2.02 16.24 14.75
CA LYS A 283 2.30 16.45 16.19
C LYS A 283 3.30 15.48 16.84
N TYR A 284 4.18 14.85 16.07
CA TYR A 284 5.26 13.96 16.56
C TYR A 284 6.65 14.59 16.43
N ALA A 285 6.76 15.91 16.65
CA ALA A 285 8.04 16.62 16.60
C ALA A 285 9.03 16.14 17.68
N ASP A 286 8.50 15.63 18.81
CA ASP A 286 9.27 15.05 19.90
C ASP A 286 10.00 13.75 19.52
N LYS A 287 9.55 13.07 18.45
CA LYS A 287 10.14 11.83 17.95
C LYS A 287 11.26 12.04 16.92
N ILE A 288 11.44 13.25 16.42
CA ILE A 288 12.47 13.58 15.41
C ILE A 288 13.91 13.26 15.89
N PRO A 289 14.30 13.50 17.16
CA PRO A 289 15.62 13.11 17.63
C PRO A 289 15.88 11.61 17.49
N GLU A 290 14.93 10.77 17.92
CA GLU A 290 15.05 9.31 17.82
C GLU A 290 15.05 8.84 16.36
N PHE A 291 14.22 9.44 15.50
CA PHE A 291 14.24 9.21 14.05
C PHE A 291 15.65 9.43 13.47
N ARG A 292 16.30 10.55 13.81
CA ARG A 292 17.66 10.86 13.35
C ARG A 292 18.70 9.88 13.90
N THR A 293 18.59 9.52 15.18
CA THR A 293 19.46 8.50 15.79
C THR A 293 19.33 7.15 15.08
N ASN A 294 18.13 6.72 14.75
CA ASN A 294 17.92 5.48 14.01
C ASN A 294 18.40 5.57 12.55
N LEU A 295 18.35 6.75 11.91
CA LEU A 295 19.00 6.96 10.61
C LEU A 295 20.53 6.86 10.69
N GLU A 296 21.16 7.39 11.75
CA GLU A 296 22.60 7.25 11.95
C GLU A 296 23.00 5.78 12.16
N ARG A 297 22.23 5.05 12.97
CA ARG A 297 22.40 3.60 13.17
C ARG A 297 22.23 2.83 11.86
N PHE A 298 21.21 3.18 11.06
CA PHE A 298 21.01 2.65 9.72
C PHE A 298 22.23 2.86 8.82
N ARG A 299 22.80 4.06 8.76
CA ARG A 299 24.01 4.35 7.97
C ARG A 299 25.22 3.51 8.36
N THR A 300 25.27 3.00 9.60
CA THR A 300 26.32 2.07 10.05
C THR A 300 26.05 0.60 9.70
N GLY A 301 24.94 0.31 9.04
CA GLY A 301 24.52 -1.04 8.64
C GLY A 301 23.82 -1.84 9.74
N GLU A 302 23.42 -1.20 10.85
CA GLU A 302 22.85 -1.92 12.01
C GLU A 302 21.55 -2.66 11.68
N PHE A 303 20.76 -2.16 10.72
CA PHE A 303 19.47 -2.74 10.34
C PHE A 303 19.52 -3.62 9.08
N ASP A 304 20.70 -3.78 8.46
CA ASP A 304 20.87 -4.53 7.20
C ASP A 304 20.26 -5.93 7.23
N ASP A 305 20.50 -6.67 8.32
CA ASP A 305 20.01 -8.03 8.45
C ASP A 305 18.49 -8.07 8.63
N ASP A 306 17.90 -7.04 9.26
CA ASP A 306 16.45 -6.95 9.43
C ASP A 306 15.75 -6.51 8.14
N ILE A 307 16.40 -5.66 7.34
CA ILE A 307 15.98 -5.29 5.99
C ILE A 307 15.97 -6.54 5.10
N ARG A 308 17.06 -7.34 5.11
CA ARG A 308 17.13 -8.61 4.36
C ARG A 308 16.06 -9.61 4.81
N ARG A 309 15.83 -9.75 6.12
CA ARG A 309 14.78 -10.63 6.66
C ARG A 309 13.37 -10.19 6.30
N SER A 310 13.15 -8.88 6.20
CA SER A 310 11.91 -8.30 5.69
C SER A 310 11.76 -8.49 4.17
N GLY A 311 12.75 -9.10 3.52
CA GLY A 311 12.79 -9.32 2.10
C GLY A 311 12.96 -8.02 1.34
N PHE A 312 13.90 -7.15 1.76
CA PHE A 312 14.36 -5.92 1.07
C PHE A 312 15.88 -5.94 0.82
N ASP A 313 16.38 -5.19 -0.18
CA ASP A 313 17.83 -5.01 -0.43
C ASP A 313 18.35 -3.77 0.32
N PRO A 314 19.24 -3.91 1.32
CA PRO A 314 19.83 -2.77 2.01
C PRO A 314 20.57 -1.81 1.08
N ALA A 315 21.14 -2.28 -0.02
CA ALA A 315 21.90 -1.43 -0.93
C ALA A 315 21.04 -0.34 -1.57
N PHE A 316 19.77 -0.63 -1.88
CA PHE A 316 18.83 0.38 -2.36
C PHE A 316 18.59 1.46 -1.30
N SER A 317 18.31 1.05 -0.07
CA SER A 317 18.04 1.99 1.03
C SER A 317 19.24 2.88 1.34
N HIS A 318 20.44 2.30 1.37
CA HIS A 318 21.70 3.04 1.54
C HIS A 318 21.94 4.03 0.41
N GLY A 319 21.69 3.64 -0.84
CA GLY A 319 21.83 4.52 -1.99
C GLY A 319 20.92 5.76 -1.99
N VAL A 320 19.89 5.79 -1.12
CA VAL A 320 18.92 6.88 -1.02
C VAL A 320 19.01 7.64 0.30
N LEU A 321 19.25 6.94 1.42
CA LEU A 321 19.17 7.49 2.77
C LEU A 321 20.53 7.87 3.37
N ASP A 322 21.65 7.47 2.74
CA ASP A 322 23.00 7.85 3.18
C ASP A 322 23.28 9.35 3.04
#